data_AF-A0AAW8AK86-F1
#
_entry.id   AF-A0AAW8AK86-F1
#
_cell.length_a   1.000
_cell.length_b   1.000
_cell.length_c   1.000
_cell.angle_alpha   90.00
_cell.angle_beta   90.00
_cell.angle_gamma   90.00
#
_symmetry.space_group_name_H-M   'P 1'
#
loop_
_entity.id
_entity.type
_entity.pdbx_description
1 polymer ?
#
loop_
_entity_poly.entity_id
_entity_poly.type
_entity_poly.pdbx_seq_one_letter_code
_entity_poly.pdbx_strand_id
1 'polypeptide(L)'
;VGRLGTITPVAELEPVQLAGTTVKRASLHNFEYIRERDIRKGDTVVIEKAGDISPQVVSVLSEKRTGLEKSISAPSSCPICE
;
A
#
# COMPACT_ATOMS: atom_id res chain seq x y z
N VAL A 1 2.51 -13.40 -2.11
CA VAL A 1 3.02 -13.89 -3.41
C VAL A 1 1.84 -14.48 -4.17
N GLY A 2 1.64 -14.08 -5.42
CA GLY A 2 0.56 -14.58 -6.27
C GLY A 2 0.86 -15.97 -6.83
N ARG A 3 -0.15 -16.60 -7.44
CA ARG A 3 -0.04 -17.95 -8.03
C ARG A 3 1.09 -18.08 -9.06
N LEU A 4 1.40 -17.00 -9.78
CA LEU A 4 2.46 -16.94 -10.79
C LEU A 4 3.82 -16.51 -10.23
N GLY A 5 4.00 -16.46 -8.91
CA GLY A 5 5.24 -15.97 -8.28
C GLY A 5 5.34 -14.45 -8.21
N THR A 6 4.35 -13.70 -8.72
CA THR A 6 4.33 -12.23 -8.64
C THR A 6 4.26 -11.76 -7.20
N ILE A 7 5.17 -10.88 -6.79
CA ILE A 7 5.15 -10.25 -5.47
C ILE A 7 4.42 -8.91 -5.59
N THR A 8 3.20 -8.88 -5.07
CA THR A 8 2.37 -7.67 -5.04
C THR A 8 2.41 -7.06 -3.65
N PRO A 9 2.83 -5.78 -3.51
CA PRO A 9 2.78 -5.10 -2.23
C PRO A 9 1.33 -4.76 -1.84
N VAL A 10 1.05 -4.85 -0.55
CA VAL A 10 -0.26 -4.51 0.04
C VAL A 10 0.00 -3.58 1.22
N ALA A 11 -0.70 -2.45 1.26
CA ALA A 11 -0.68 -1.54 2.41
C ALA A 11 -1.53 -2.11 3.53
N GLU A 12 -0.96 -2.22 4.72
CA GLU A 12 -1.73 -2.42 5.95
C GLU A 12 -1.98 -1.06 6.59
N LEU A 13 -3.24 -0.75 6.81
CA LEU A 13 -3.72 0.56 7.22
C LEU A 13 -4.36 0.45 8.60
N GLU A 14 -4.34 1.56 9.34
CA GLU A 14 -5.21 1.71 10.49
C GLU A 14 -6.69 1.58 10.03
N PRO A 15 -7.55 0.87 10.79
CA PRO A 15 -8.92 0.63 10.37
C PRO A 15 -9.67 1.92 10.08
N VAL A 16 -10.17 2.08 8.86
CA VAL A 16 -10.89 3.28 8.41
C VAL A 16 -12.21 2.89 7.74
N GLN A 17 -13.25 3.70 7.97
CA GLN A 17 -14.55 3.54 7.31
C GLN A 17 -14.49 4.09 5.88
N LEU A 18 -14.82 3.26 4.89
CA LEU A 18 -14.89 3.64 3.49
C LEU A 18 -16.11 2.99 2.82
N ALA A 19 -17.03 3.82 2.34
CA ALA A 19 -18.29 3.39 1.70
C ALA A 19 -19.02 2.28 2.50
N GLY A 20 -19.28 2.53 3.78
CA GLY A 20 -20.03 1.61 4.67
C GLY A 20 -19.28 0.35 5.12
N THR A 21 -18.00 0.19 4.76
CA THR A 21 -17.17 -0.96 5.18
C THR A 21 -15.91 -0.48 5.88
N THR A 22 -15.40 -1.27 6.82
CA THR A 22 -14.09 -1.02 7.43
C THR A 22 -12.98 -1.61 6.56
N VAL A 23 -12.08 -0.75 6.08
CA VAL A 23 -10.91 -1.13 5.30
C VAL A 23 -9.68 -1.15 6.20
N LYS A 24 -8.92 -2.25 6.14
CA LYS A 24 -7.62 -2.41 6.83
C LYS A 24 -6.46 -2.67 5.87
N ARG A 25 -6.78 -2.97 4.61
CA ARG A 25 -5.80 -3.34 3.59
C ARG A 25 -6.15 -2.62 2.31
N ALA A 26 -5.15 -2.12 1.60
CA ALA A 26 -5.31 -1.51 0.29
C ALA A 26 -4.22 -1.97 -0.68
N SER A 27 -4.56 -2.09 -1.96
CA SER A 27 -3.58 -2.41 -3.00
C SER A 27 -2.60 -1.27 -3.23
N LEU A 28 -1.33 -1.61 -3.44
CA LEU A 28 -0.27 -0.70 -3.90
C LEU A 28 0.14 -0.98 -5.36
N HIS A 29 -0.57 -1.86 -6.05
CA HIS A 29 -0.31 -2.33 -7.43
C HIS A 29 1.03 -3.05 -7.62
N ASN A 30 2.16 -2.37 -7.49
CA ASN A 30 3.51 -2.91 -7.66
C ASN A 30 4.54 -1.99 -6.96
N PHE A 31 5.81 -2.41 -6.89
CA PHE A 31 6.86 -1.62 -6.22
C PHE A 31 7.25 -0.35 -6.99
N GLU A 32 7.02 -0.33 -8.31
CA GLU A 32 7.27 0.85 -9.14
C GLU A 32 6.27 1.98 -8.79
N TYR A 33 4.99 1.64 -8.61
CA TYR A 33 3.93 2.53 -8.17
C TYR A 33 4.25 3.19 -6.82
N ILE A 34 4.80 2.41 -5.88
CA ILE A 34 5.26 2.90 -4.57
C ILE A 34 6.38 3.93 -4.76
N ARG A 35 7.35 3.64 -5.63
CA ARG A 35 8.50 4.52 -5.90
C ARG A 35 8.08 5.81 -6.57
N GLU A 36 7.24 5.74 -7.61
CA GLU A 36 6.74 6.90 -8.36
C GLU A 36 5.96 7.88 -7.47
N ARG A 37 5.22 7.36 -6.48
CA ARG A 37 4.43 8.17 -5.54
C ARG A 37 5.15 8.43 -4.22
N ASP A 38 6.41 8.03 -4.11
CA ASP A 38 7.22 8.10 -2.89
C ASP A 38 6.45 7.61 -1.65
N ILE A 39 5.73 6.49 -1.77
CA ILE A 39 4.93 5.95 -0.66
C ILE A 39 5.88 5.29 0.35
N ARG A 40 5.77 5.69 1.62
CA ARG A 40 6.61 5.20 2.70
C ARG A 40 5.79 4.57 3.81
N LYS A 41 6.42 3.68 4.57
CA LYS A 41 5.80 3.08 5.75
C LYS A 41 5.67 4.14 6.83
N GLY A 42 4.44 4.35 7.30
CA GLY A 42 4.09 5.39 8.27
C GLY A 42 3.43 6.63 7.65
N ASP A 43 3.37 6.71 6.32
CA ASP A 43 2.69 7.81 5.64
C ASP A 43 1.17 7.81 5.90
N THR A 44 0.60 9.02 5.95
CA THR A 44 -0.85 9.18 5.79
C THR A 44 -1.18 9.12 4.30
N VAL A 45 -2.04 8.18 3.92
CA VAL A 45 -2.39 7.94 2.51
C VAL A 45 -3.86 8.20 2.25
N VAL A 46 -4.16 8.57 1.01
CA VAL A 46 -5.53 8.65 0.50
C VAL A 46 -5.84 7.32 -0.19
N ILE A 47 -6.99 6.76 0.15
CA ILE A 47 -7.48 5.51 -0.44
C ILE A 47 -8.82 5.72 -1.13
N GLU A 48 -9.06 4.94 -2.18
CA GLU A 48 -10.34 4.89 -2.87
C GLU A 48 -10.76 3.44 -3.13
N LYS A 49 -12.03 3.20 -3.40
CA LYS A 49 -12.53 1.91 -3.88
C LYS A 49 -12.69 1.95 -5.39
N ALA A 50 -11.98 1.08 -6.09
CA ALA A 50 -12.23 0.85 -7.51
C ALA A 50 -13.56 0.09 -7.67
N GLY A 51 -14.58 0.77 -8.19
CA GLY A 51 -15.90 0.17 -8.48
C GLY A 51 -16.55 -0.49 -7.26
N ASP A 52 -16.44 0.14 -6.08
CA ASP A 52 -16.97 -0.31 -4.78
C ASP A 52 -16.39 -1.60 -4.17
N ILE A 53 -15.46 -2.29 -4.85
CA ILE A 53 -14.98 -3.62 -4.42
C ILE A 53 -13.59 -3.56 -3.78
N SER A 54 -12.60 -3.04 -4.50
CA SER A 54 -11.19 -3.18 -4.08
C SER A 54 -10.61 -1.83 -3.64
N PRO A 55 -10.19 -1.68 -2.37
CA PRO A 55 -9.51 -0.48 -1.91
C PRO A 55 -8.09 -0.40 -2.48
N GLN A 56 -7.71 0.78 -2.96
CA GLN A 56 -6.37 1.08 -3.47
C GLN A 56 -5.88 2.42 -2.93
N VAL A 57 -4.56 2.53 -2.75
CA VAL A 57 -3.92 3.80 -2.40
C VAL A 57 -3.78 4.62 -3.67
N VAL A 58 -4.21 5.89 -3.65
CA VAL A 58 -4.11 6.79 -4.80
C VAL A 58 -3.00 7.82 -4.67
N SER A 59 -2.78 8.31 -3.45
CA SER A 59 -1.80 9.35 -3.16
C SER A 59 -1.38 9.34 -1.70
N VAL A 60 -0.31 10.09 -1.41
CA VAL A 60 0.24 10.29 -0.07
C VAL A 60 0.09 11.76 0.33
N LEU A 61 -0.25 12.00 1.59
CA LEU A 61 -0.26 13.33 2.19
C LEU A 61 1.14 13.63 2.76
N SER A 62 2.05 13.96 1.86
CA SER A 62 3.47 14.23 2.18
C SER A 62 3.67 15.36 3.21
N GLU A 63 2.72 16.29 3.31
CA GLU A 63 2.70 17.39 4.27
C GLU A 63 2.48 16.92 5.72
N LYS A 64 1.97 15.70 5.92
CA LYS A 64 1.80 15.10 7.25
C LYS A 64 3.00 14.27 7.70
N ARG A 65 4.09 14.27 6.92
CA ARG A 65 5.30 13.52 7.25
C ARG A 65 6.00 14.12 8.47
N THR A 66 6.43 13.21 9.32
CA THR A 66 7.20 13.46 10.54
C THR A 66 8.70 13.30 10.32
N GLY A 67 9.12 12.71 9.20
CA GLY A 67 10.51 12.37 8.90
C GLY A 67 10.94 11.00 9.42
N LEU A 68 10.06 10.27 10.11
CA LEU A 68 10.31 8.92 10.61
C LEU A 68 9.91 7.82 9.61
N GLU A 69 9.36 8.20 8.47
CA GLU A 69 8.82 7.28 7.47
C GLU A 69 9.93 6.52 6.75
N LYS A 70 9.68 5.23 6.49
CA LYS A 70 10.68 4.34 5.88
C LYS A 70 10.34 4.04 4.43
N SER A 71 11.32 4.16 3.54
CA SER A 71 11.17 3.74 2.16
C SER A 71 10.88 2.24 2.08
N ILE A 72 10.08 1.86 1.08
CA ILE A 72 9.67 0.47 0.85
C ILE A 72 10.31 0.04 -0.47
N SER A 73 11.06 -1.06 -0.42
CA SER A 73 11.67 -1.69 -1.60
C SER A 73 11.12 -3.11 -1.80
N ALA A 74 11.27 -3.63 -3.00
CA ALA A 74 11.01 -5.05 -3.26
C ALA A 74 11.92 -5.92 -2.37
N PRO A 75 11.42 -7.04 -1.84
CA PRO A 75 12.24 -7.98 -1.10
C PRO A 75 13.26 -8.64 -2.04
N SER A 76 14.47 -8.90 -1.54
CA SER A 76 15.54 -9.57 -2.29
C SER A 76 15.35 -11.08 -2.40
N SER A 77 14.58 -11.68 -1.49
CA SER A 77 14.23 -13.10 -1.47
C SER A 77 12.71 -13.29 -1.40
N CYS A 78 12.24 -14.47 -1.80
CA CYS A 78 10.82 -14.77 -1.80
C CYS A 78 10.31 -15.01 -0.37
N PRO A 79 9.31 -14.25 0.13
CA PRO A 79 8.87 -14.33 1.53
C PRO A 79 8.10 -15.62 1.91
N ILE A 80 8.05 -16.62 1.03
CA ILE A 80 7.33 -17.88 1.26
C ILE A 80 8.24 -19.11 1.18
N CYS A 81 9.22 -19.12 0.28
CA CYS A 81 10.03 -20.31 -0.01
C CYS A 81 11.51 -20.15 0.32
N GLU A 82 11.93 -18.96 0.77
CA GLU A 82 13.30 -18.66 1.19
C GLU A 82 13.31 -17.94 2.53
#